data_AF-A0AB38U8Z4-F1
#
_entry.id   AF-A0AB38U8Z4-F1
#
_cell.length_a   1.000
_cell.length_b   1.000
_cell.length_c   1.000
_cell.angle_alpha   90.00
_cell.angle_beta   90.00
_cell.angle_gamma   90.00
#
_symmetry.space_group_name_H-M   'P 1'
#
loop_
_entity.id
_entity.type
_entity.pdbx_description
1 polymer ?
#
loop_
_entity_poly.entity_id
_entity_poly.type
_entity_poly.pdbx_seq_one_letter_code
_entity_poly.pdbx_strand_id
1 'polypeptide(L)'
;MSKKLLFTLAILIVLSLTACSSDKENEIILDGTIWESSNTSGKATLSFQNATFDLEGNYDINGDGETDTKFQSKGTYVIENTTIHLTANEFNVNCQINNNTIIFPETEYTNAIVFYRK
;
A
#
# COMPACT_ATOMS: atom_id res chain seq x y z
N MET A 1 -38.25 -28.81 51.72
CA MET A 1 -37.39 -29.85 51.11
C MET A 1 -37.32 -29.54 49.62
N SER A 2 -36.16 -29.10 49.16
CA SER A 2 -35.87 -28.61 47.82
C SER A 2 -35.90 -29.71 46.76
N LYS A 3 -36.40 -29.41 45.55
CA LYS A 3 -35.81 -29.90 44.29
C LYS A 3 -36.16 -28.97 43.13
N LYS A 4 -35.09 -28.55 42.46
CA LYS A 4 -35.00 -27.58 41.36
C LYS A 4 -35.53 -28.23 40.07
N LEU A 5 -36.18 -27.44 39.22
CA LEU A 5 -36.13 -27.62 37.77
C LEU A 5 -36.07 -26.25 37.11
N LEU A 6 -34.92 -25.94 36.52
CA LEU A 6 -34.73 -24.83 35.59
C LEU A 6 -35.42 -25.18 34.27
N PHE A 7 -36.07 -24.21 33.65
CA PHE A 7 -36.02 -24.03 32.19
C PHE A 7 -35.99 -22.54 31.86
N THR A 8 -34.85 -22.14 31.33
CA THR A 8 -34.44 -20.83 30.81
C THR A 8 -35.20 -20.53 29.52
N LEU A 9 -35.78 -19.33 29.35
CA LEU A 9 -36.17 -18.87 28.02
C LEU A 9 -36.16 -17.33 27.86
N ALA A 10 -35.26 -16.92 26.97
CA ALA A 10 -35.24 -15.72 26.12
C ALA A 10 -35.23 -14.33 26.80
N ILE A 11 -34.00 -13.85 27.06
CA ILE A 11 -33.68 -12.43 27.07
C ILE A 11 -33.85 -11.91 25.63
N LEU A 12 -34.82 -11.03 25.40
CA LEU A 12 -35.00 -10.33 24.14
C LEU A 12 -33.93 -9.23 24.06
N ILE A 13 -32.79 -9.54 23.47
CA ILE A 13 -31.71 -8.60 23.20
C ILE A 13 -32.15 -7.70 22.05
N VAL A 14 -32.75 -6.54 22.36
CA VAL A 14 -32.88 -5.44 21.38
C VAL A 14 -31.61 -4.61 21.48
N LEU A 15 -30.52 -5.15 20.93
CA LEU A 15 -29.42 -4.30 20.47
C LEU A 15 -29.89 -3.73 19.15
N SER A 16 -30.42 -2.51 19.20
CA SER A 16 -30.52 -1.64 18.03
C SER A 16 -29.11 -1.51 17.47
N LEU A 17 -28.80 -2.34 16.47
CA LEU A 17 -27.68 -2.11 15.58
C LEU A 17 -27.92 -0.73 14.98
N THR A 18 -27.22 0.27 15.49
CA THR A 18 -26.91 1.46 14.71
C THR A 18 -26.35 0.92 13.41
N ALA A 19 -27.14 1.04 12.34
CA ALA A 19 -26.69 0.75 11.00
C ALA A 19 -25.40 1.55 10.79
N CYS A 20 -24.26 0.87 10.89
CA CYS A 20 -23.01 1.41 10.39
C CYS A 20 -23.11 1.31 8.88
N SER A 21 -23.93 2.19 8.30
CA SER A 21 -23.81 2.63 6.92
C SER A 21 -22.62 3.57 6.86
N SER A 22 -21.44 3.06 7.20
CA SER A 22 -20.23 3.66 6.69
C SER A 22 -20.05 3.01 5.34
N ASP A 23 -20.35 3.77 4.29
CA ASP A 23 -19.87 3.47 2.95
C ASP A 23 -18.47 2.86 3.09
N LYS A 24 -18.29 1.62 2.63
CA LYS A 24 -16.96 1.03 2.56
C LYS A 24 -16.22 1.90 1.55
N GLU A 25 -15.53 2.92 2.05
CA GLU A 25 -14.53 3.63 1.27
C GLU A 25 -13.66 2.55 0.62
N ASN A 26 -13.48 2.65 -0.69
CA ASN A 26 -12.79 1.66 -1.50
C ASN A 26 -11.49 1.25 -0.80
N GLU A 27 -11.48 0.05 -0.21
CA GLU A 27 -10.31 -0.48 0.47
C GLU A 27 -9.17 -0.57 -0.54
N ILE A 28 -8.05 0.09 -0.24
CA ILE A 28 -6.89 0.10 -1.12
C ILE A 28 -6.18 -1.24 -0.96
N ILE A 29 -6.30 -2.09 -1.98
CA ILE A 29 -5.61 -3.39 -2.04
C ILE A 29 -4.37 -3.25 -2.92
N LEU A 30 -3.20 -3.40 -2.30
CA LEU A 30 -1.89 -3.43 -2.97
C LEU A 30 -1.33 -4.84 -3.14
N ASP A 31 -1.76 -5.80 -2.34
CA ASP A 31 -1.21 -7.16 -2.39
C ASP A 31 -1.33 -7.77 -3.80
N GLY A 32 -0.23 -8.31 -4.32
CA GLY A 32 -0.14 -8.89 -5.66
C GLY A 32 -0.09 -7.87 -6.80
N THR A 33 0.10 -6.58 -6.51
CA THR A 33 0.11 -5.52 -7.54
C THR A 33 1.53 -5.15 -7.98
N ILE A 34 1.66 -4.77 -9.25
CA ILE A 34 2.90 -4.30 -9.86
C ILE A 34 2.64 -2.92 -10.46
N TRP A 35 3.60 -2.03 -10.27
CA TRP A 35 3.56 -0.65 -10.71
C TRP A 35 4.86 -0.28 -11.40
N GLU A 36 4.79 0.58 -12.41
CA GLU A 36 5.94 0.95 -13.23
C GLU A 36 6.04 2.48 -13.35
N SER A 37 7.26 2.99 -13.16
CA SER A 37 7.64 4.35 -13.53
C SER A 37 8.68 4.24 -14.63
N SER A 38 8.50 4.97 -15.73
CA SER A 38 9.47 4.98 -16.83
C SER A 38 9.65 6.38 -17.40
N ASN A 39 10.87 6.67 -17.81
CA ASN A 39 11.25 7.88 -18.51
C ASN A 39 12.30 7.55 -19.58
N THR A 40 12.81 8.55 -20.28
CA THR A 40 13.81 8.37 -21.35
C THR A 40 15.13 7.76 -20.84
N SER A 41 15.42 7.95 -19.56
CA SER A 41 16.65 7.50 -18.90
C SER A 41 16.49 6.16 -18.21
N GLY A 42 15.31 5.53 -18.20
CA GLY A 42 15.15 4.23 -17.55
C GLY A 42 13.78 3.96 -16.97
N LYS A 43 13.72 2.94 -16.12
CA LYS A 43 12.49 2.48 -15.48
C LYS A 43 12.72 1.97 -14.07
N ALA A 44 11.68 2.07 -13.26
CA ALA A 44 11.57 1.42 -11.97
C ALA A 44 10.27 0.61 -11.88
N THR A 45 10.34 -0.52 -11.19
CA THR A 45 9.20 -1.40 -10.89
C THR A 45 9.02 -1.45 -9.38
N LEU A 46 7.79 -1.25 -8.92
CA LEU A 46 7.38 -1.37 -7.54
C LEU A 46 6.34 -2.47 -7.43
N SER A 47 6.62 -3.49 -6.63
CA SER A 47 5.72 -4.63 -6.41
C SER A 47 5.39 -4.80 -4.95
N PHE A 48 4.19 -5.30 -4.65
CA PHE A 48 3.68 -5.47 -3.29
C PHE A 48 3.22 -6.91 -3.08
N GLN A 49 3.67 -7.54 -2.00
CA GLN A 49 3.26 -8.90 -1.63
C GLN A 49 3.40 -9.13 -0.13
N ASN A 50 2.39 -9.73 0.50
CA ASN A 50 2.33 -10.12 1.91
C ASN A 50 2.80 -9.00 2.87
N ALA A 51 2.26 -7.79 2.71
CA ALA A 51 2.68 -6.58 3.48
C ALA A 51 4.16 -6.17 3.31
N THR A 52 4.82 -6.69 2.27
CA THR A 52 6.17 -6.29 1.85
C THR A 52 6.16 -5.65 0.48
N PHE A 53 7.20 -4.89 0.16
CA PHE A 53 7.41 -4.33 -1.17
C PHE A 53 8.81 -4.66 -1.70
N ASP A 54 8.92 -4.72 -3.03
CA ASP A 54 10.18 -4.73 -3.77
C ASP A 54 10.18 -3.57 -4.76
N LEU A 55 11.20 -2.74 -4.68
CA LEU A 55 11.43 -1.60 -5.56
C LEU A 55 12.75 -1.81 -6.29
N GLU A 56 12.69 -1.95 -7.61
CA GLU A 56 13.86 -2.15 -8.47
C GLU A 56 13.92 -1.06 -9.53
N GLY A 57 15.09 -0.45 -9.73
CA GLY A 57 15.31 0.61 -10.71
C GLY A 57 16.54 0.36 -11.56
N ASN A 58 16.45 0.68 -12.85
CA ASN A 58 17.55 0.64 -13.81
C ASN A 58 17.51 1.93 -14.64
N TYR A 59 18.60 2.70 -14.61
CA TYR A 59 18.70 3.99 -15.29
C TYR A 59 20.00 4.12 -16.09
N ASP A 60 19.87 4.54 -17.33
CA ASP A 60 20.87 5.07 -18.26
C ASP A 60 20.82 6.60 -18.17
N ILE A 61 21.73 7.17 -17.39
CA ILE A 61 21.77 8.60 -17.09
C ILE A 61 22.47 9.36 -18.22
N ASN A 62 23.46 8.73 -18.85
CA ASN A 62 24.30 9.35 -19.88
C ASN A 62 23.70 9.22 -21.30
N GLY A 63 22.74 8.31 -21.50
CA GLY A 63 22.00 8.10 -22.74
C GLY A 63 22.72 7.26 -23.80
N ASP A 64 23.75 6.49 -23.44
CA ASP A 64 24.54 5.65 -24.34
C ASP A 64 23.89 4.27 -24.63
N GLY A 65 22.77 3.97 -23.98
CA GLY A 65 22.04 2.71 -24.10
C GLY A 65 22.50 1.64 -23.10
N GLU A 66 23.48 1.91 -22.25
CA GLU A 66 23.92 1.04 -21.16
C GLU A 66 23.36 1.51 -19.81
N THR A 67 23.17 0.57 -18.88
CA THR A 67 22.68 0.93 -17.55
C THR A 67 23.81 1.48 -16.69
N ASP A 68 23.75 2.78 -16.39
CA ASP A 68 24.68 3.43 -15.45
C ASP A 68 24.38 3.08 -13.99
N THR A 69 23.09 3.08 -13.62
CA THR A 69 22.66 2.95 -12.22
C THR A 69 21.62 1.85 -12.07
N LYS A 70 21.86 0.98 -11.08
CA LYS A 70 20.89 -0.02 -10.63
C LYS A 70 20.69 0.14 -9.14
N PHE A 71 19.45 0.03 -8.70
CA PHE A 71 19.15 -0.06 -7.27
C PHE A 71 18.05 -1.07 -7.02
N GLN A 72 18.08 -1.63 -5.82
CA GLN A 72 17.03 -2.48 -5.29
C GLN A 72 16.81 -2.12 -3.82
N SER A 73 15.56 -1.98 -3.43
CA SER A 73 15.17 -1.85 -2.03
C SER A 73 13.98 -2.75 -1.75
N LYS A 74 14.02 -3.41 -0.60
CA LYS A 74 12.92 -4.21 -0.09
C LYS A 74 12.58 -3.75 1.30
N GLY A 75 11.30 -3.83 1.64
CA GLY A 75 10.82 -3.37 2.92
C GLY A 75 9.39 -3.80 3.20
N THR A 76 8.81 -3.20 4.22
CA THR A 76 7.41 -3.39 4.60
C THR A 76 6.59 -2.17 4.23
N TYR A 77 5.27 -2.36 4.12
CA TYR A 77 4.36 -1.25 3.93
C TYR A 77 3.14 -1.30 4.85
N VAL A 78 2.60 -0.12 5.15
CA VAL A 78 1.31 0.07 5.82
C VAL A 78 0.51 1.11 5.04
N ILE A 79 -0.80 0.93 4.94
CA ILE A 79 -1.70 1.89 4.28
C ILE A 79 -2.53 2.58 5.35
N GLU A 80 -2.50 3.92 5.35
CA GLU A 80 -3.36 4.77 6.17
C GLU A 80 -4.09 5.76 5.25
N ASN A 81 -5.40 5.55 5.08
CA ASN A 81 -6.22 6.28 4.11
C ASN A 81 -5.63 6.16 2.69
N THR A 82 -5.23 7.29 2.08
CA THR A 82 -4.58 7.36 0.75
C THR A 82 -3.06 7.41 0.83
N THR A 83 -2.47 7.17 2.01
CA THR A 83 -1.02 7.22 2.22
C THR A 83 -0.47 5.80 2.36
N ILE A 84 0.59 5.50 1.61
CA ILE A 84 1.38 4.29 1.76
C ILE A 84 2.66 4.66 2.51
N HIS A 85 2.86 4.08 3.69
CA HIS A 85 4.08 4.18 4.46
C HIS A 85 5.01 3.04 4.04
N LEU A 86 6.09 3.35 3.33
CA LEU A 86 7.12 2.38 2.96
C LEU A 86 8.29 2.50 3.93
N THR A 87 8.68 1.38 4.52
CA THR A 87 9.80 1.28 5.46
C THR A 87 10.82 0.27 4.95
N ALA A 88 12.03 0.72 4.66
CA ALA A 88 13.18 -0.10 4.30
C ALA A 88 14.40 0.29 5.15
N ASN A 89 15.47 -0.51 5.07
CA ASN A 89 16.69 -0.28 5.85
C ASN A 89 17.31 1.11 5.62
N GLU A 90 17.18 1.65 4.41
CA GLU A 90 17.87 2.87 3.97
C GLU A 90 16.93 4.06 3.71
N PHE A 91 15.62 3.84 3.70
CA PHE A 91 14.65 4.93 3.56
C PHE A 91 13.31 4.62 4.20
N ASN A 92 12.64 5.69 4.61
CA ASN A 92 11.24 5.70 4.99
C ASN A 92 10.55 6.77 4.14
N VAL A 93 9.50 6.41 3.41
CA VAL A 93 8.81 7.36 2.53
C VAL A 93 7.30 7.17 2.62
N ASN A 94 6.60 8.30 2.66
CA ASN A 94 5.15 8.34 2.57
C ASN A 94 4.76 8.66 1.14
N CYS A 95 4.20 7.68 0.43
CA CYS A 95 3.70 7.83 -0.92
C CYS A 95 2.20 8.13 -0.88
N GLN A 96 1.70 8.92 -1.85
CA GLN A 96 0.27 9.07 -2.05
C GLN A 96 -0.22 8.08 -3.09
N ILE A 97 -1.34 7.42 -2.84
CA ILE A 97 -1.99 6.52 -3.79
C ILE A 97 -3.36 7.08 -4.21
N ASN A 98 -3.61 7.00 -5.50
CA ASN A 98 -4.96 7.03 -6.06
C ASN A 98 -5.15 5.76 -6.91
N ASN A 99 -6.37 5.54 -7.40
CA ASN A 99 -6.77 4.30 -8.10
C ASN A 99 -5.74 3.76 -9.10
N ASN A 100 -5.02 4.62 -9.84
CA ASN A 100 -4.12 4.19 -10.90
C ASN A 100 -2.69 4.73 -10.79
N THR A 101 -2.37 5.52 -9.76
CA THR A 101 -0.99 6.00 -9.55
C THR A 101 -0.55 5.94 -8.10
N ILE A 102 0.73 5.61 -7.89
CA ILE A 102 1.46 5.82 -6.64
C ILE A 102 2.48 6.94 -6.88
N ILE A 103 2.45 7.96 -6.03
CA ILE A 103 3.29 9.15 -6.15
C ILE A 103 4.26 9.17 -4.97
N PHE A 104 5.55 9.05 -5.27
CA PHE A 104 6.62 9.36 -4.34
C PHE A 104 6.81 10.87 -4.31
N PRO A 105 6.96 11.47 -3.12
CA PRO A 105 7.07 12.92 -2.99
C PRO A 105 8.35 13.44 -3.64
N GLU A 106 8.32 14.70 -4.05
CA GLU A 106 9.52 15.46 -4.38
C GLU A 106 10.41 15.59 -3.14
N THR A 107 11.72 15.55 -3.35
CA THR A 107 12.76 15.80 -2.37
C THR A 107 13.62 16.98 -2.81
N GLU A 108 14.52 17.45 -1.96
CA GLU A 108 15.49 18.48 -2.34
C GLU A 108 16.45 18.05 -3.48
N TYR A 109 16.53 16.75 -3.78
CA TYR A 109 17.40 16.19 -4.82
C TYR A 109 16.65 15.66 -6.05
N THR A 110 15.35 15.40 -5.94
CA THR A 110 14.58 14.67 -6.95
C THR A 110 13.16 15.18 -7.07
N ASN A 111 12.67 15.38 -8.29
CA ASN A 111 11.24 15.60 -8.56
C ASN A 111 10.39 14.41 -8.06
N ALA A 112 9.09 14.64 -7.89
CA ALA A 112 8.14 13.57 -7.59
C ALA A 112 8.19 12.45 -8.65
N ILE A 113 8.14 11.21 -8.19
CA ILE A 113 8.17 10.02 -9.07
C ILE A 113 6.79 9.40 -9.09
N VAL A 114 6.23 9.19 -10.27
CA VAL A 114 4.89 8.64 -10.45
C VAL A 114 4.98 7.24 -11.03
N PHE A 115 4.46 6.27 -10.28
CA PHE A 115 4.30 4.90 -10.72
C PHE A 115 2.86 4.69 -11.18
N TYR A 116 2.68 4.02 -12.31
CA TYR A 116 1.40 3.65 -12.87
C TYR A 116 1.16 2.16 -12.68
N ARG A 117 -0.10 1.79 -12.39
CA ARG A 117 -0.47 0.37 -12.26
C ARG A 117 -0.28 -0.34 -13.60
N LYS A 118 0.30 -1.53 -13.56
CA LYS A 118 0.53 -2.40 -14.73
C LYS A 118 -0.67 -3.30 -15.03
#